data_AF-A0AAJ2LFQ0-F1
#
_entry.id   AF-A0AAJ2LFQ0-F1
#
_cell.length_a   1.000
_cell.length_b   1.000
_cell.length_c   1.000
_cell.angle_alpha   90.00
_cell.angle_beta   90.00
_cell.angle_gamma   90.00
#
_symmetry.space_group_name_H-M   'P 1'
#
loop_
_entity.id
_entity.type
_entity.pdbx_description
1 polymer ?
#
loop_
_entity_poly.entity_id
_entity_poly.type
_entity_poly.pdbx_seq_one_letter_code
_entity_poly.pdbx_strand_id
1 'polypeptide(L)'
;MSSALSAPHFHSEEAAFAYVEARIWPEGPVCPHCGGVERIGKLQGKSTRVGVWKCYQCRKPFTVKIGTIFESSHVALHIWLQAMYLIAGSKKGISSNQLHRVLGVTLKTAWFMSHRIREAMRDGGLDQFGSGGGIVEIDETFIGYDKTIKPEGEKKGRGFAHKYKVLSLIDRDTGRARSMVVDSLKAADLLPILEANIAREARVMTDEAGQYRHLSRTFASHDFTRHSAGEYGRGEVHTNTIEGYFSIFKRGMKGVYQHCGKQHLHRYAAEFEFRYNNRVALGCNDADRADAMLKGIVGKRLTYETIGAR
;
A
#
# COMPACT_ATOMS: atom_id res chain seq x y z
N MET A 1 29.76 -7.01 12.77
CA MET A 1 28.44 -6.58 12.23
C MET A 1 28.17 -7.37 10.96
N SER A 2 27.01 -8.03 10.88
CA SER A 2 26.56 -8.74 9.67
C SER A 2 25.54 -7.85 8.95
N SER A 3 25.56 -7.84 7.61
CA SER A 3 24.55 -7.12 6.83
C SER A 3 23.18 -7.74 7.03
N ALA A 4 22.11 -6.93 7.06
CA ALA A 4 20.74 -7.45 7.05
C ALA A 4 20.50 -8.39 5.87
N LEU A 5 21.13 -8.12 4.72
CA LEU A 5 21.04 -8.95 3.52
C LEU A 5 21.78 -10.29 3.67
N SER A 6 22.60 -10.50 4.69
CA SER A 6 23.28 -11.78 4.93
C SER A 6 22.40 -12.80 5.65
N ALA A 7 21.16 -12.44 6.00
CA ALA A 7 20.26 -13.36 6.70
C ALA A 7 19.93 -14.60 5.84
N PRO A 8 19.84 -15.82 6.43
CA PRO A 8 19.70 -17.06 5.67
C PRO A 8 18.48 -17.13 4.75
N HIS A 9 17.37 -16.51 5.15
CA HIS A 9 16.13 -16.49 4.37
C HIS A 9 16.24 -15.69 3.06
N PHE A 10 17.30 -14.90 2.89
CA PHE A 10 17.61 -14.26 1.61
C PHE A 10 18.42 -15.15 0.66
N HIS A 11 18.96 -16.29 1.13
CA HIS A 11 19.91 -17.10 0.35
C HIS A 11 19.56 -18.59 0.24
N SER A 12 18.67 -19.10 1.10
CA SER A 12 18.20 -20.48 1.09
C SER A 12 16.70 -20.55 0.93
N GLU A 13 16.23 -21.43 0.05
CA GLU A 13 14.81 -21.65 -0.17
C GLU A 13 14.15 -22.26 1.07
N GLU A 14 14.80 -23.21 1.73
CA GLU A 14 14.34 -23.83 2.98
C GLU A 14 14.19 -22.79 4.09
N ALA A 15 15.21 -21.93 4.26
CA ALA A 15 15.17 -20.84 5.23
C ALA A 15 14.08 -19.82 4.90
N ALA A 16 13.86 -19.51 3.62
CA ALA A 16 12.79 -18.61 3.18
C ALA A 16 11.40 -19.19 3.48
N PHE A 17 11.18 -20.48 3.22
CA PHE A 17 9.92 -21.14 3.58
C PHE A 17 9.69 -21.11 5.09
N ALA A 18 10.69 -21.47 5.90
CA ALA A 18 10.58 -21.42 7.36
C ALA A 18 10.28 -19.98 7.85
N TYR A 19 10.93 -18.97 7.26
CA TYR A 19 10.74 -17.55 7.61
C TYR A 19 9.32 -17.07 7.35
N VAL A 20 8.73 -17.47 6.21
CA VAL A 20 7.35 -17.13 5.84
C VAL A 20 6.35 -17.96 6.65
N GLU A 21 6.56 -19.27 6.80
CA GLU A 21 5.72 -20.15 7.61
C GLU A 21 5.56 -19.60 9.04
N ALA A 22 6.66 -19.22 9.69
CA ALA A 22 6.61 -18.68 11.06
C ALA A 22 5.81 -17.38 11.21
N ARG A 23 5.64 -16.59 10.13
CA ARG A 23 4.93 -15.30 10.15
C ARG A 23 3.47 -15.42 9.74
N ILE A 24 3.17 -16.33 8.82
CA ILE A 24 1.82 -16.56 8.30
C ILE A 24 1.05 -17.55 9.17
N TRP A 25 1.77 -18.50 9.79
CA TRP A 25 1.24 -19.60 10.57
C TRP A 25 1.89 -19.65 11.96
N PRO A 26 1.76 -18.59 12.79
CA PRO A 26 2.37 -18.57 14.12
C PRO A 26 1.89 -19.72 15.02
N GLU A 27 0.60 -20.08 14.89
CA GLU A 27 -0.04 -21.18 15.63
C GLU A 27 -0.05 -22.51 14.84
N GLY A 28 0.75 -22.61 13.78
CA GLY A 28 0.81 -23.77 12.91
C GLY A 28 -0.03 -23.65 11.63
N PRO A 29 0.15 -24.61 10.69
CA PRO A 29 -0.33 -24.49 9.33
C PRO A 29 -1.85 -24.59 9.24
N VAL A 30 -2.45 -23.71 8.43
CA VAL A 30 -3.89 -23.76 8.09
C VAL A 30 -4.04 -24.23 6.65
N CYS A 31 -4.87 -25.25 6.42
CA CYS A 31 -5.10 -25.76 5.07
C CYS A 31 -5.88 -24.75 4.22
N PRO A 32 -5.32 -24.22 3.12
CA PRO A 32 -5.97 -23.20 2.30
C PRO A 32 -7.16 -23.76 1.48
N HIS A 33 -7.30 -25.08 1.41
CA HIS A 33 -8.38 -25.72 0.64
C HIS A 33 -9.64 -25.98 1.44
N CYS A 34 -9.52 -26.19 2.75
CA CYS A 34 -10.65 -26.60 3.60
C CYS A 34 -10.69 -25.95 4.99
N GLY A 35 -9.72 -25.08 5.32
CA GLY A 35 -9.64 -24.40 6.62
C GLY A 35 -9.17 -25.28 7.79
N GLY A 36 -8.98 -26.58 7.57
CA GLY A 36 -8.53 -27.52 8.60
C GLY A 36 -7.16 -27.18 9.21
N VAL A 37 -6.99 -27.48 10.50
CA VAL A 37 -5.76 -27.20 11.27
C VAL A 37 -5.16 -28.43 11.98
N GLU A 38 -5.95 -29.47 12.26
CA GLU A 38 -5.53 -30.57 13.13
C GLU A 38 -4.70 -31.65 12.40
N ARG A 39 -5.25 -32.19 11.30
CA ARG A 39 -4.62 -33.33 10.60
C ARG A 39 -3.74 -32.84 9.47
N ILE A 40 -2.67 -32.13 9.80
CA ILE A 40 -1.70 -31.59 8.85
C ILE A 40 -0.29 -32.12 9.16
N GLY A 41 0.41 -32.59 8.14
CA GLY A 41 1.78 -33.09 8.26
C GLY A 41 2.71 -32.53 7.19
N LYS A 42 3.95 -32.22 7.57
CA LYS A 42 5.00 -31.77 6.63
C LYS A 42 5.50 -32.97 5.84
N LEU A 43 5.56 -32.85 4.52
CA LEU A 43 6.10 -33.91 3.68
C LEU A 43 7.61 -33.74 3.54
N GLN A 44 8.37 -34.80 3.84
CA GLN A 44 9.84 -34.79 3.88
C GLN A 44 10.48 -35.85 2.97
N GLY A 45 9.72 -36.39 2.00
CA GLY A 45 10.28 -37.38 1.07
C GLY A 45 11.35 -36.77 0.17
N LYS A 46 12.34 -37.57 -0.26
CA LYS A 46 13.48 -37.11 -1.08
C LYS A 46 13.08 -36.38 -2.37
N SER A 47 11.95 -36.73 -2.98
CA SER A 47 11.40 -36.10 -4.19
C SER A 47 10.40 -34.98 -3.90
N THR A 48 10.17 -34.65 -2.62
CA THR A 48 9.20 -33.65 -2.21
C THR A 48 9.81 -32.25 -2.34
N ARG A 49 9.04 -31.33 -2.92
CA ARG A 49 9.45 -29.91 -3.01
C ARG A 49 9.52 -29.30 -1.60
N VAL A 50 10.38 -28.30 -1.44
CA VAL A 50 10.53 -27.55 -0.18
C VAL A 50 9.18 -26.93 0.25
N GLY A 51 8.89 -27.00 1.55
CA GLY A 51 7.72 -26.34 2.16
C GLY A 51 6.36 -26.98 1.87
N VAL A 52 6.33 -28.23 1.40
CA VAL A 52 5.07 -28.95 1.16
C VAL A 52 4.51 -29.56 2.43
N TRP A 53 3.26 -29.22 2.70
CA TRP A 53 2.40 -29.80 3.72
C TRP A 53 1.29 -30.62 3.07
N LYS A 54 0.78 -31.62 3.80
CA LYS A 54 -0.37 -32.42 3.40
C LYS A 54 -1.47 -32.27 4.43
N CYS A 55 -2.64 -31.85 3.97
CA CYS A 55 -3.85 -31.92 4.76
C CYS A 55 -4.46 -33.32 4.63
N TYR A 56 -4.62 -34.03 5.74
CA TYR A 56 -5.22 -35.37 5.75
C TYR A 56 -6.74 -35.36 5.88
N GLN A 57 -7.36 -34.20 6.14
CA GLN A 57 -8.81 -34.02 6.06
C GLN A 57 -9.28 -33.97 4.60
N CYS A 58 -8.77 -33.02 3.80
CA CYS A 58 -9.14 -32.92 2.38
C CYS A 58 -8.22 -33.69 1.42
N ARG A 59 -7.17 -34.33 1.95
CA ARG A 59 -6.16 -35.14 1.23
C ARG A 59 -5.32 -34.38 0.19
N LYS A 60 -5.39 -33.05 0.15
CA LYS A 60 -4.65 -32.21 -0.80
C LYS A 60 -3.32 -31.71 -0.21
N PRO A 61 -2.23 -31.68 -1.01
CA PRO A 61 -1.00 -30.99 -0.63
C PRO A 61 -1.15 -29.47 -0.77
N PHE A 62 -0.37 -28.72 0.01
CA PHE A 62 -0.30 -27.26 -0.07
C PHE A 62 1.06 -26.75 0.41
N THR A 63 1.34 -25.47 0.15
CA THR A 63 2.49 -24.75 0.69
C THR A 63 2.01 -23.41 1.22
N VAL A 64 2.85 -22.71 1.98
CA VAL A 64 2.57 -21.34 2.47
C VAL A 64 2.37 -20.34 1.33
N LYS A 65 2.74 -20.69 0.09
CA LYS A 65 2.52 -19.84 -1.08
C LYS A 65 1.05 -19.77 -1.51
N ILE A 66 0.26 -20.80 -1.24
CA ILE A 66 -1.15 -20.85 -1.68
C ILE A 66 -1.98 -19.82 -0.89
N GLY A 67 -2.82 -19.07 -1.59
CA GLY A 67 -3.60 -17.98 -1.04
C GLY A 67 -2.81 -16.69 -0.85
N THR A 68 -1.57 -16.59 -1.34
CA THR A 68 -0.69 -15.42 -1.10
C THR A 68 -0.21 -14.75 -2.39
N ILE A 69 0.54 -13.67 -2.23
CA ILE A 69 1.31 -13.04 -3.31
C ILE A 69 2.41 -13.94 -3.90
N PHE A 70 2.67 -15.12 -3.35
CA PHE A 70 3.66 -16.07 -3.89
C PHE A 70 3.01 -17.16 -4.74
N GLU A 71 1.68 -17.29 -4.71
CA GLU A 71 0.97 -18.36 -5.39
C GLU A 71 1.25 -18.36 -6.90
N SER A 72 1.44 -19.55 -7.45
CA SER A 72 1.75 -19.81 -8.87
C SER A 72 3.00 -19.08 -9.40
N SER A 73 3.86 -18.54 -8.52
CA SER A 73 5.12 -17.94 -8.93
C SER A 73 6.23 -19.00 -9.06
N HIS A 74 6.92 -18.99 -10.20
CA HIS A 74 8.14 -19.78 -10.44
C HIS A 74 9.40 -19.12 -9.84
N VAL A 75 9.29 -17.88 -9.36
CA VAL A 75 10.39 -17.21 -8.66
C VAL A 75 10.55 -17.84 -7.28
N ALA A 76 11.81 -18.15 -6.94
CA ALA A 76 12.20 -18.70 -5.65
C ALA A 76 11.80 -17.76 -4.51
N LEU A 77 11.39 -18.31 -3.37
CA LEU A 77 10.84 -17.55 -2.26
C LEU A 77 11.90 -16.63 -1.62
N HIS A 78 13.15 -17.04 -1.56
CA HIS A 78 14.23 -16.17 -1.07
C HIS A 78 14.40 -14.90 -1.93
N ILE A 79 14.23 -14.99 -3.26
CA ILE A 79 14.25 -13.84 -4.18
C ILE A 79 13.04 -12.93 -3.95
N TRP A 80 11.86 -13.49 -3.63
CA TRP A 80 10.72 -12.69 -3.21
C TRP A 80 11.01 -11.91 -1.93
N LEU A 81 11.63 -12.55 -0.93
CA LEU A 81 12.00 -11.88 0.32
C LEU A 81 13.01 -10.76 0.08
N GLN A 82 14.01 -10.96 -0.78
CA GLN A 82 14.93 -9.89 -1.19
C GLN A 82 14.18 -8.72 -1.85
N ALA A 83 13.27 -9.02 -2.79
CA ALA A 83 12.48 -7.99 -3.48
C ALA A 83 11.63 -7.17 -2.51
N MET A 84 10.99 -7.88 -1.58
CA MET A 84 10.21 -7.31 -0.49
C MET A 84 11.07 -6.38 0.36
N TYR A 85 12.21 -6.84 0.86
CA TYR A 85 13.13 -6.03 1.65
C TYR A 85 13.55 -4.74 0.93
N LEU A 86 13.91 -4.83 -0.36
CA LEU A 86 14.31 -3.67 -1.17
C LEU A 86 13.18 -2.66 -1.37
N ILE A 87 11.95 -3.13 -1.63
CA ILE A 87 10.79 -2.26 -1.83
C ILE A 87 10.36 -1.62 -0.49
N ALA A 88 10.31 -2.37 0.61
CA ALA A 88 9.92 -1.82 1.90
C ALA A 88 10.97 -0.86 2.48
N GLY A 89 12.26 -1.19 2.36
CA GLY A 89 13.36 -0.38 2.87
C GLY A 89 13.58 0.93 2.10
N SER A 90 13.27 0.96 0.80
CA SER A 90 13.46 2.19 0.01
C SER A 90 12.35 3.21 0.23
N LYS A 91 12.57 4.19 1.12
CA LYS A 91 11.59 5.26 1.41
C LYS A 91 11.10 6.02 0.16
N LYS A 92 11.96 6.23 -0.83
CA LYS A 92 11.61 6.93 -2.08
C LYS A 92 11.07 6.00 -3.17
N GLY A 93 11.23 4.69 -3.02
CA GLY A 93 10.86 3.69 -4.02
C GLY A 93 12.05 3.03 -4.71
N ILE A 94 11.79 1.88 -5.33
CA ILE A 94 12.69 1.18 -6.23
C ILE A 94 11.96 0.91 -7.54
N SER A 95 12.57 1.24 -8.67
CA SER A 95 11.96 1.01 -9.98
C SER A 95 12.07 -0.48 -10.35
N SER A 96 11.14 -0.98 -11.16
CA SER A 96 11.23 -2.35 -11.69
C SER A 96 12.53 -2.58 -12.49
N ASN A 97 13.04 -1.51 -13.13
CA ASN A 97 14.34 -1.48 -13.80
C ASN A 97 15.51 -1.77 -12.84
N GLN A 98 15.53 -1.11 -11.68
CA GLN A 98 16.56 -1.38 -10.69
C GLN A 98 16.38 -2.78 -10.07
N LEU A 99 15.14 -3.14 -9.74
CA LEU A 99 14.83 -4.40 -9.09
C LEU A 99 15.26 -5.62 -9.93
N HIS A 100 15.01 -5.63 -11.23
CA HIS A 100 15.38 -6.78 -12.06
C HIS A 100 16.89 -6.96 -12.18
N ARG A 101 17.67 -5.86 -12.24
CA ARG A 101 19.14 -5.92 -12.28
C ARG A 101 19.72 -6.44 -10.98
N VAL A 102 19.16 -6.01 -9.84
CA VAL A 102 19.62 -6.44 -8.51
C VAL A 102 19.32 -7.92 -8.27
N LEU A 103 18.12 -8.38 -8.66
CA LEU A 103 17.66 -9.75 -8.39
C LEU A 103 18.04 -10.76 -9.50
N GLY A 104 18.61 -10.31 -10.62
CA GLY A 104 18.93 -11.19 -11.75
C GLY A 104 17.71 -11.80 -12.46
N VAL A 105 16.54 -11.17 -12.37
CA VAL A 105 15.30 -11.63 -13.02
C VAL A 105 14.99 -10.80 -14.27
N THR A 106 14.02 -11.24 -15.08
CA THR A 106 13.55 -10.43 -16.21
C THR A 106 12.81 -9.17 -15.72
N LEU A 107 12.82 -8.10 -16.52
CA LEU A 107 12.05 -6.89 -16.22
C LEU A 107 10.55 -7.17 -16.04
N LYS A 108 9.97 -8.06 -16.87
CA LYS A 108 8.57 -8.49 -16.76
C LYS A 108 8.29 -9.15 -15.41
N THR A 109 9.21 -10.02 -14.96
CA THR A 109 9.13 -10.66 -13.64
C THR A 109 9.20 -9.61 -12.53
N ALA A 110 10.19 -8.72 -12.55
CA ALA A 110 10.34 -7.68 -11.53
C ALA A 110 9.13 -6.73 -11.47
N TRP A 111 8.59 -6.36 -12.63
CA TRP A 111 7.39 -5.52 -12.71
C TRP A 111 6.17 -6.20 -12.09
N PHE A 112 5.94 -7.48 -12.42
CA PHE A 112 4.84 -8.26 -11.87
C PHE A 112 5.00 -8.50 -10.36
N MET A 113 6.22 -8.82 -9.90
CA MET A 113 6.56 -8.93 -8.49
C MET A 113 6.27 -7.63 -7.74
N SER A 114 6.69 -6.50 -8.30
CA SER A 114 6.46 -5.19 -7.67
C SER A 114 4.98 -4.90 -7.49
N HIS A 115 4.12 -5.22 -8.46
CA HIS A 115 2.67 -5.04 -8.30
C HIS A 115 2.06 -5.96 -7.24
N ARG A 116 2.49 -7.21 -7.17
CA ARG A 116 2.04 -8.15 -6.12
C ARG A 116 2.47 -7.69 -4.73
N ILE A 117 3.68 -7.17 -4.59
CA ILE A 117 4.19 -6.61 -3.33
C ILE A 117 3.40 -5.36 -2.93
N ARG A 118 3.12 -4.44 -3.87
CA ARG A 118 2.28 -3.28 -3.60
C ARG A 118 0.86 -3.64 -3.16
N GLU A 119 0.30 -4.72 -3.71
CA GLU A 119 -0.98 -5.24 -3.24
C GLU A 119 -0.90 -5.74 -1.80
N ALA A 120 0.19 -6.44 -1.44
CA ALA A 120 0.45 -6.82 -0.04
C ALA A 120 0.48 -5.61 0.91
N MET A 121 1.00 -4.47 0.45
CA MET A 121 1.06 -3.23 1.21
C MET A 121 -0.27 -2.52 1.41
N ARG A 122 -1.30 -2.84 0.62
CA ARG A 122 -2.62 -2.21 0.75
C ARG A 122 -3.25 -2.56 2.10
N ASP A 123 -3.53 -1.55 2.92
CA ASP A 123 -4.25 -1.75 4.17
C ASP A 123 -5.74 -2.01 3.87
N GLY A 124 -6.34 -2.91 4.64
CA GLY A 124 -7.78 -3.18 4.64
C GLY A 124 -8.49 -2.66 5.88
N GLY A 125 -7.77 -1.96 6.76
CA GLY A 125 -8.29 -1.42 8.01
C GLY A 125 -9.49 -0.52 7.80
N LEU A 126 -10.52 -0.74 8.62
CA LEU A 126 -11.76 0.04 8.66
C LEU A 126 -11.73 1.11 9.76
N ASP A 127 -10.59 1.27 10.44
CA ASP A 127 -10.44 2.22 11.53
C ASP A 127 -10.74 3.64 11.02
N GLN A 128 -11.56 4.35 11.78
CA GLN A 128 -11.91 5.74 11.51
C GLN A 128 -10.85 6.67 12.10
N PHE A 129 -10.42 7.64 11.29
CA PHE A 129 -9.45 8.66 11.67
C PHE A 129 -10.14 9.72 12.55
N GLY A 130 -9.41 10.30 13.49
CA GLY A 130 -9.92 11.32 14.42
C GLY A 130 -10.82 10.76 15.53
N SER A 131 -10.78 9.45 15.75
CA SER A 131 -11.48 8.81 16.87
C SER A 131 -11.10 9.47 18.19
N GLY A 132 -12.09 9.80 19.02
CA GLY A 132 -11.85 10.52 20.29
C GLY A 132 -11.64 12.03 20.15
N GLY A 133 -11.99 12.62 19.00
CA GLY A 133 -11.92 14.07 18.78
C GLY A 133 -10.59 14.56 18.19
N GLY A 134 -9.81 13.63 17.63
CA GLY A 134 -8.53 13.90 17.00
C GLY A 134 -8.62 14.75 15.75
N ILE A 135 -7.49 15.32 15.34
CA ILE A 135 -7.42 16.17 14.15
C ILE A 135 -7.14 15.32 12.91
N VAL A 136 -7.91 15.55 11.85
CA VAL A 136 -7.72 14.91 10.54
C VAL A 136 -7.49 15.96 9.45
N GLU A 137 -6.34 15.89 8.79
CA GLU A 137 -6.04 16.68 7.60
C GLU A 137 -6.60 15.99 6.35
N ILE A 138 -7.24 16.75 5.46
CA ILE A 138 -7.80 16.26 4.19
C ILE A 138 -7.29 17.16 3.06
N ASP A 139 -6.75 16.55 2.02
CA ASP A 139 -6.29 17.26 0.82
C ASP A 139 -6.28 16.31 -0.39
N GLU A 140 -6.20 16.88 -1.58
CA GLU A 140 -6.11 16.14 -2.84
C GLU A 140 -4.87 16.50 -3.63
N THR A 141 -4.37 15.49 -4.34
CA THR A 141 -3.28 15.66 -5.29
C THR A 141 -3.65 15.13 -6.67
N PHE A 142 -2.98 15.69 -7.68
CA PHE A 142 -3.14 15.34 -9.08
C PHE A 142 -1.86 14.75 -9.65
N ILE A 143 -1.97 13.59 -10.31
CA ILE A 143 -0.82 12.88 -10.88
C ILE A 143 -1.13 12.30 -12.26
N GLY A 144 -0.08 12.12 -13.06
CA GLY A 144 -0.18 11.50 -14.37
C GLY A 144 -1.02 12.32 -15.36
N TYR A 145 -1.49 11.62 -16.38
CA TYR A 145 -2.30 12.16 -17.46
C TYR A 145 -3.35 11.13 -17.85
N ASP A 146 -4.61 11.49 -17.71
CA ASP A 146 -5.77 10.73 -18.12
C ASP A 146 -6.01 10.95 -19.61
N LYS A 147 -5.64 9.95 -20.41
CA LYS A 147 -5.76 9.99 -21.88
C LYS A 147 -7.21 9.93 -22.36
N THR A 148 -8.16 9.55 -21.50
CA THR A 148 -9.59 9.50 -21.86
C THR A 148 -10.22 10.89 -21.85
N ILE A 149 -9.64 11.82 -21.10
CA ILE A 149 -10.05 13.21 -21.05
C ILE A 149 -9.22 13.96 -22.10
N LYS A 150 -9.70 14.00 -23.33
CA LYS A 150 -9.13 14.90 -24.34
C LYS A 150 -9.48 16.34 -23.97
N PRO A 151 -8.51 17.27 -23.86
CA PRO A 151 -8.81 18.67 -24.01
C PRO A 151 -9.02 18.95 -25.51
N GLU A 152 -10.08 18.38 -26.10
CA GLU A 152 -10.58 18.91 -27.37
C GLU A 152 -11.18 20.29 -27.09
N GLY A 153 -10.96 21.20 -28.03
CA GLY A 153 -11.19 22.64 -27.89
C GLY A 153 -12.46 22.98 -27.12
N GLU A 154 -12.38 24.10 -26.38
CA GLU A 154 -13.50 24.75 -25.71
C GLU A 154 -13.89 24.17 -24.34
N LYS A 155 -13.00 24.31 -23.35
CA LYS A 155 -13.32 24.93 -22.05
C LYS A 155 -12.06 25.09 -21.21
N LYS A 156 -11.93 26.26 -20.56
CA LYS A 156 -10.95 26.52 -19.48
C LYS A 156 -11.30 25.67 -18.26
N GLY A 157 -11.10 24.36 -18.33
CA GLY A 157 -11.08 23.53 -17.12
C GLY A 157 -9.94 23.97 -16.21
N ARG A 158 -10.04 23.68 -14.90
CA ARG A 158 -8.87 23.82 -14.01
C ARG A 158 -7.72 23.02 -14.62
N GLY A 159 -6.48 23.54 -14.55
CA GLY A 159 -5.30 22.97 -15.23
C GLY A 159 -4.96 21.51 -14.89
N PHE A 160 -5.68 20.89 -13.95
CA PHE A 160 -5.53 19.52 -13.50
C PHE A 160 -6.67 18.57 -13.92
N ALA A 161 -7.64 19.03 -14.72
CA ALA A 161 -8.82 18.22 -15.10
C ALA A 161 -8.45 16.90 -15.82
N HIS A 162 -7.37 16.93 -16.60
CA HIS A 162 -6.82 15.77 -17.32
C HIS A 162 -5.93 14.87 -16.44
N LYS A 163 -5.88 15.07 -15.13
CA LYS A 163 -5.01 14.28 -14.23
C LYS A 163 -5.82 13.34 -13.38
N TYR A 164 -5.19 12.24 -12.97
CA TYR A 164 -5.74 11.35 -11.97
C TYR A 164 -5.75 12.06 -10.62
N LYS A 165 -6.81 11.85 -9.85
CA LYS A 165 -7.04 12.49 -8.56
C LYS A 165 -6.79 11.48 -7.45
N VAL A 166 -6.08 11.91 -6.42
CA VAL A 166 -5.83 11.11 -5.21
C VAL A 166 -6.25 11.96 -4.02
N LEU A 167 -7.27 11.50 -3.30
CA LEU A 167 -7.66 12.02 -1.99
C LEU A 167 -6.73 11.40 -0.95
N SER A 168 -6.29 12.16 0.05
CA SER A 168 -5.61 11.60 1.21
C SER A 168 -6.08 12.20 2.51
N LEU A 169 -5.97 11.39 3.56
CA LEU A 169 -6.32 11.72 4.92
C LEU A 169 -5.07 11.52 5.77
N ILE A 170 -4.81 12.41 6.73
CA ILE A 170 -3.80 12.18 7.78
C ILE A 170 -4.44 12.44 9.14
N ASP A 171 -4.40 11.42 10.00
CA ASP A 171 -4.73 11.55 11.40
C ASP A 171 -3.48 12.03 12.15
N ARG A 172 -3.57 13.19 12.81
CA ARG A 172 -2.42 13.81 13.45
C ARG A 172 -1.99 13.11 14.73
N ASP A 173 -2.92 12.49 15.45
CA ASP A 173 -2.65 11.86 16.75
C ASP A 173 -1.93 10.53 16.54
N THR A 174 -2.41 9.73 15.59
CA THR A 174 -1.78 8.46 15.22
C THR A 174 -0.62 8.64 14.23
N GLY A 175 -0.57 9.78 13.54
CA GLY A 175 0.40 10.06 12.49
C GLY A 175 0.26 9.14 11.28
N ARG A 176 -0.91 8.52 11.07
CA ARG A 176 -1.19 7.60 9.95
C ARG A 176 -1.84 8.34 8.79
N ALA A 177 -1.54 7.90 7.57
CA ALA A 177 -2.14 8.36 6.34
C ALA A 177 -3.07 7.29 5.74
N ARG A 178 -4.04 7.73 4.94
CA ARG A 178 -4.84 6.89 4.06
C ARG A 178 -5.01 7.58 2.72
N SER A 179 -4.77 6.89 1.61
CA SER A 179 -4.82 7.45 0.25
C SER A 179 -5.77 6.67 -0.66
N MET A 180 -6.59 7.40 -1.40
CA MET A 180 -7.64 6.83 -2.26
C MET A 180 -7.60 7.49 -3.64
N VAL A 181 -7.63 6.67 -4.69
CA VAL A 181 -7.81 7.18 -6.05
C VAL A 181 -9.29 7.43 -6.27
N VAL A 182 -9.64 8.65 -6.69
CA VAL A 182 -11.03 9.07 -6.89
C VAL A 182 -11.24 9.58 -8.32
N ASP A 183 -12.45 9.42 -8.84
CA ASP A 183 -12.80 9.88 -10.19
C ASP A 183 -13.25 11.34 -10.21
N SER A 184 -13.80 11.82 -9.09
CA SER A 184 -14.43 13.13 -8.94
C SER A 184 -14.04 13.78 -7.61
N LEU A 185 -13.95 15.11 -7.61
CA LEU A 185 -13.73 15.93 -6.40
C LEU A 185 -14.98 16.73 -6.00
N LYS A 186 -16.15 16.35 -6.52
CA LYS A 186 -17.40 16.99 -6.09
C LYS A 186 -17.69 16.59 -4.65
N ALA A 187 -18.21 17.52 -3.86
CA ALA A 187 -18.59 17.26 -2.48
C ALA A 187 -19.51 16.03 -2.33
N ALA A 188 -20.45 15.83 -3.26
CA ALA A 188 -21.36 14.68 -3.26
C ALA A 188 -20.64 13.32 -3.43
N ASP A 189 -19.49 13.29 -4.10
CA ASP A 189 -18.71 12.08 -4.31
C ASP A 189 -17.69 11.86 -3.18
N LEU A 190 -17.14 12.94 -2.62
CA LEU A 190 -16.15 12.88 -1.55
C LEU A 190 -16.78 12.67 -0.17
N LEU A 191 -17.93 13.29 0.13
CA LEU A 191 -18.52 13.22 1.46
C LEU A 191 -18.78 11.78 1.95
N PRO A 192 -19.35 10.86 1.15
CA PRO A 192 -19.54 9.48 1.57
C PRO A 192 -18.21 8.77 1.87
N ILE A 193 -17.15 9.10 1.12
CA ILE A 193 -15.80 8.59 1.37
C ILE A 193 -15.30 9.11 2.72
N LEU A 194 -15.44 10.40 3.00
CA LEU A 194 -15.00 11.00 4.26
C LEU A 194 -15.74 10.40 5.45
N GLU A 195 -17.06 10.26 5.39
CA GLU A 195 -17.88 9.66 6.45
C GLU A 195 -17.50 8.21 6.75
N ALA A 196 -17.13 7.43 5.72
CA ALA A 196 -16.68 6.06 5.90
C ALA A 196 -15.29 5.95 6.56
N ASN A 197 -14.49 7.02 6.55
CA ASN A 197 -13.08 6.98 6.96
C ASN A 197 -12.75 7.87 8.18
N ILE A 198 -13.63 8.80 8.54
CA ILE A 198 -13.38 9.80 9.58
C ILE A 198 -14.51 9.71 10.61
N ALA A 199 -14.15 9.71 11.89
CA ALA A 199 -15.10 9.70 13.00
C ALA A 199 -15.86 11.04 13.05
N ARG A 200 -17.15 11.02 13.41
CA ARG A 200 -17.98 12.25 13.42
C ARG A 200 -17.46 13.29 14.41
N GLU A 201 -16.85 12.85 15.50
CA GLU A 201 -16.25 13.70 16.52
C GLU A 201 -14.94 14.36 16.08
N ALA A 202 -14.36 13.98 14.93
CA ALA A 202 -13.09 14.50 14.46
C ALA A 202 -13.13 16.01 14.16
N ARG A 203 -12.00 16.67 14.36
CA ARG A 203 -11.76 18.06 13.94
C ARG A 203 -11.02 18.04 12.60
N VAL A 204 -11.65 18.57 11.56
CA VAL A 204 -11.13 18.44 10.20
C VAL A 204 -10.38 19.70 9.75
N MET A 205 -9.23 19.50 9.10
CA MET A 205 -8.39 20.56 8.56
C MET A 205 -8.24 20.40 7.05
N THR A 206 -8.56 21.44 6.27
CA THR A 206 -8.41 21.43 4.81
C THR A 206 -7.74 22.69 4.29
N ASP A 207 -7.50 22.74 2.99
CA ASP A 207 -7.23 23.98 2.28
C ASP A 207 -8.54 24.77 2.01
N GLU A 208 -8.46 25.84 1.22
CA GLU A 208 -9.60 26.69 0.86
C GLU A 208 -10.52 26.12 -0.25
N ALA A 209 -10.44 24.82 -0.56
CA ALA A 209 -11.20 24.24 -1.66
C ALA A 209 -12.70 24.16 -1.37
N GLY A 210 -13.50 24.66 -2.32
CA GLY A 210 -14.94 24.83 -2.15
C GLY A 210 -15.73 23.53 -1.89
N GLN A 211 -15.20 22.36 -2.27
CA GLN A 211 -15.83 21.06 -1.96
C GLN A 211 -15.88 20.75 -0.46
N TYR A 212 -15.06 21.42 0.37
CA TYR A 212 -14.99 21.22 1.81
C TYR A 212 -15.79 22.23 2.63
N ARG A 213 -16.44 23.21 1.99
CA ARG A 213 -17.10 24.35 2.66
C ARG A 213 -18.11 23.97 3.77
N HIS A 214 -18.67 22.77 3.71
CA HIS A 214 -19.77 22.34 4.59
C HIS A 214 -19.41 21.13 5.47
N LEU A 215 -18.12 20.81 5.63
CA LEU A 215 -17.70 19.67 6.45
C LEU A 215 -18.09 19.81 7.94
N SER A 216 -18.21 21.03 8.46
CA SER A 216 -18.70 21.30 9.82
C SER A 216 -20.16 20.88 10.07
N ARG A 217 -20.92 20.51 9.03
CA ARG A 217 -22.25 19.90 9.17
C ARG A 217 -22.21 18.41 9.49
N THR A 218 -21.08 17.76 9.20
CA THR A 218 -20.90 16.31 9.33
C THR A 218 -19.96 15.96 10.48
N PHE A 219 -18.88 16.74 10.64
CA PHE A 219 -17.84 16.55 11.64
C PHE A 219 -17.89 17.62 12.73
N ALA A 220 -17.28 17.36 13.89
CA ALA A 220 -17.34 18.23 15.06
C ALA A 220 -16.86 19.66 14.79
N SER A 221 -15.79 19.81 13.99
CA SER A 221 -15.38 21.11 13.46
C SER A 221 -14.71 20.98 12.11
N HIS A 222 -14.66 22.09 11.39
CA HIS A 222 -13.90 22.23 10.15
C HIS A 222 -13.23 23.61 10.12
N ASP A 223 -11.91 23.60 10.03
CA ASP A 223 -11.10 24.79 9.83
C ASP A 223 -10.24 24.62 8.58
N PHE A 224 -9.78 25.74 8.02
CA PHE A 224 -8.98 25.74 6.80
C PHE A 224 -7.95 26.87 6.76
N THR A 225 -6.87 26.63 6.02
CA THR A 225 -5.84 27.64 5.72
C THR A 225 -6.11 28.32 4.39
N ARG A 226 -5.89 29.64 4.32
CA ARG A 226 -5.99 30.41 3.08
C ARG A 226 -4.61 30.65 2.48
N HIS A 227 -4.18 29.72 1.64
CA HIS A 227 -2.88 29.78 0.96
C HIS A 227 -2.79 30.99 0.02
N SER A 228 -3.91 31.39 -0.60
CA SER A 228 -4.00 32.59 -1.44
C SER A 228 -3.67 33.91 -0.70
N ALA A 229 -3.78 33.92 0.64
CA ALA A 229 -3.48 35.07 1.48
C ALA A 229 -2.11 34.99 2.20
N GLY A 230 -1.28 33.99 1.85
CA GLY A 230 0.03 33.78 2.50
C GLY A 230 -0.06 33.16 3.90
N GLU A 231 -1.22 32.62 4.29
CA GLU A 231 -1.41 31.94 5.56
C GLU A 231 -1.05 30.46 5.44
N TYR A 232 0.11 30.07 6.00
CA TYR A 232 0.61 28.68 6.02
C TYR A 232 0.27 27.93 7.33
N GLY A 233 -0.52 28.56 8.20
CA GLY A 233 -1.00 27.99 9.45
C GLY A 233 -1.44 29.05 10.45
N ARG A 234 -2.44 28.72 11.27
CA ARG A 234 -2.89 29.52 12.42
C ARG A 234 -3.08 28.61 13.63
N GLY A 235 -2.06 28.56 14.49
CA GLY A 235 -2.03 27.62 15.62
C GLY A 235 -2.14 26.18 15.12
N GLU A 236 -3.17 25.47 15.57
CA GLU A 236 -3.44 24.08 15.15
C GLU A 236 -4.04 23.97 13.73
N VAL A 237 -4.48 25.07 13.12
CA VAL A 237 -5.11 25.05 11.79
C VAL A 237 -4.04 25.06 10.70
N HIS A 238 -3.76 23.90 10.08
CA HIS A 238 -2.82 23.74 8.96
C HIS A 238 -3.00 22.41 8.21
N THR A 239 -2.39 22.30 7.02
CA THR A 239 -2.31 21.07 6.19
C THR A 239 -0.87 20.63 5.91
N ASN A 240 0.08 21.13 6.71
CA ASN A 240 1.51 20.92 6.48
C ASN A 240 1.91 19.43 6.46
N THR A 241 1.23 18.58 7.24
CA THR A 241 1.57 17.16 7.33
C THR A 241 1.23 16.45 6.03
N ILE A 242 0.02 16.68 5.50
CA ILE A 242 -0.45 16.08 4.25
C ILE A 242 0.30 16.64 3.03
N GLU A 243 0.67 17.91 3.04
CA GLU A 243 1.54 18.51 2.02
C GLU A 243 2.92 17.84 1.99
N GLY A 244 3.51 17.59 3.17
CA GLY A 244 4.76 16.85 3.31
C GLY A 244 4.67 15.44 2.74
N TYR A 245 3.57 14.73 3.05
CA TYR A 245 3.27 13.41 2.49
C TYR A 245 3.17 13.45 0.95
N PHE A 246 2.39 14.39 0.40
CA PHE A 246 2.26 14.56 -1.05
C PHE A 246 3.57 14.93 -1.73
N SER A 247 4.42 15.69 -1.05
CA SER A 247 5.75 16.03 -1.55
C SER A 247 6.62 14.77 -1.75
N ILE A 248 6.53 13.78 -0.86
CA ILE A 248 7.22 12.50 -1.01
C ILE A 248 6.58 11.69 -2.14
N PHE A 249 5.25 11.56 -2.13
CA PHE A 249 4.49 10.83 -3.14
C PHE A 249 4.80 11.33 -4.56
N LYS A 250 4.62 12.64 -4.82
CA LYS A 250 4.85 13.25 -6.13
C LYS A 250 6.28 13.08 -6.62
N ARG A 251 7.28 13.24 -5.74
CA ARG A 251 8.69 13.04 -6.09
C ARG A 251 8.99 11.60 -6.47
N GLY A 252 8.46 10.61 -5.74
CA GLY A 252 8.64 9.20 -6.09
C GLY A 252 7.92 8.83 -7.39
N MET A 253 6.70 9.32 -7.61
CA MET A 253 5.98 9.13 -8.86
C MET A 253 6.72 9.72 -10.06
N LYS A 254 7.27 10.94 -9.93
CA LYS A 254 8.02 11.60 -11.01
C LYS A 254 9.43 11.03 -11.22
N GLY A 255 10.13 10.69 -10.13
CA GLY A 255 11.54 10.32 -10.17
C GLY A 255 11.80 8.81 -10.34
N VAL A 256 11.03 7.97 -9.65
CA VAL A 256 11.29 6.52 -9.58
C VAL A 256 10.40 5.74 -10.54
N TYR A 257 9.10 6.01 -10.54
CA TYR A 257 8.15 5.19 -11.29
C TYR A 257 7.92 5.73 -12.71
N GLN A 258 7.90 7.05 -12.88
CA GLN A 258 7.77 7.81 -14.14
C GLN A 258 6.48 7.56 -14.95
N HIS A 259 6.06 6.31 -15.08
CA HIS A 259 4.90 5.86 -15.84
C HIS A 259 4.00 5.00 -14.96
N CYS A 260 2.83 5.53 -14.63
CA CYS A 260 1.78 4.81 -13.91
C CYS A 260 0.44 5.01 -14.63
N GLY A 261 -0.16 3.92 -15.09
CA GLY A 261 -1.54 3.93 -15.56
C GLY A 261 -2.52 4.06 -14.39
N LYS A 262 -3.70 4.63 -14.65
CA LYS A 262 -4.76 4.83 -13.64
C LYS A 262 -5.10 3.53 -12.90
N GLN A 263 -5.21 2.43 -13.64
CA GLN A 263 -5.57 1.10 -13.15
C GLN A 263 -4.54 0.50 -12.19
N HIS A 264 -3.37 1.12 -12.00
CA HIS A 264 -2.38 0.71 -11.01
C HIS A 264 -2.19 1.73 -9.91
N LEU A 265 -2.74 2.94 -10.03
CA LEU A 265 -2.41 4.06 -9.16
C LEU A 265 -2.76 3.77 -7.70
N HIS A 266 -3.83 3.01 -7.44
CA HIS A 266 -4.21 2.59 -6.09
C HIS A 266 -3.12 1.73 -5.41
N ARG A 267 -2.42 0.86 -6.17
CA ARG A 267 -1.29 0.08 -5.65
C ARG A 267 -0.07 0.95 -5.35
N TYR A 268 0.18 1.98 -6.16
CA TYR A 268 1.24 2.93 -5.84
C TYR A 268 0.90 3.77 -4.62
N ALA A 269 -0.35 4.26 -4.50
CA ALA A 269 -0.82 4.96 -3.30
C ALA A 269 -0.64 4.10 -2.05
N ALA A 270 -1.03 2.82 -2.10
CA ALA A 270 -0.83 1.85 -1.02
C ALA A 270 0.65 1.70 -0.61
N GLU A 271 1.59 1.72 -1.54
CA GLU A 271 3.03 1.64 -1.24
C GLU A 271 3.53 2.84 -0.42
N PHE A 272 3.09 4.06 -0.77
CA PHE A 272 3.47 5.27 -0.04
C PHE A 272 2.77 5.35 1.31
N GLU A 273 1.48 5.01 1.36
CA GLU A 273 0.70 4.90 2.60
C GLU A 273 1.38 3.93 3.57
N PHE A 274 1.69 2.71 3.10
CA PHE A 274 2.34 1.68 3.90
C PHE A 274 3.68 2.16 4.47
N ARG A 275 4.55 2.77 3.65
CA ARG A 275 5.83 3.30 4.13
C ARG A 275 5.67 4.44 5.12
N TYR A 276 4.69 5.31 4.90
CA TYR A 276 4.40 6.41 5.82
C TYR A 276 3.93 5.87 7.17
N ASN A 277 2.99 4.91 7.15
CA ASN A 277 2.41 4.30 8.35
C ASN A 277 3.37 3.35 9.09
N ASN A 278 4.45 2.92 8.43
CA ASN A 278 5.47 2.02 9.00
C ASN A 278 6.84 2.71 9.03
N ARG A 279 6.90 3.95 9.54
CA ARG A 279 8.15 4.73 9.64
C ARG A 279 8.73 4.70 11.05
N VAL A 280 10.02 5.04 11.17
CA VAL A 280 10.73 5.11 12.45
C VAL A 280 10.05 6.03 13.47
N ALA A 281 9.45 7.14 13.02
CA ALA A 281 8.70 8.05 13.89
C ALA A 281 7.45 7.40 14.53
N LEU A 282 6.98 6.26 14.01
CA LEU A 282 5.92 5.44 14.58
C LEU A 282 6.47 4.16 15.22
N GLY A 283 7.76 4.12 15.57
CA GLY A 283 8.41 2.98 16.20
C GLY A 283 8.71 1.81 15.26
N CYS A 284 8.55 1.97 13.94
CA CYS A 284 8.74 0.90 12.96
C CYS A 284 10.09 1.04 12.23
N ASN A 285 11.04 0.17 12.54
CA ASN A 285 12.31 0.09 11.84
C ASN A 285 12.16 -0.66 10.48
N ASP A 286 13.25 -0.81 9.73
CA ASP A 286 13.19 -1.44 8.40
C ASP A 286 12.88 -2.95 8.45
N ALA A 287 13.31 -3.64 9.50
CA ALA A 287 12.98 -5.06 9.71
C ALA A 287 11.50 -5.23 10.10
N ASP A 288 10.99 -4.40 11.01
CA ASP A 288 9.57 -4.40 11.41
C ASP A 288 8.68 -4.14 10.20
N ARG A 289 9.09 -3.21 9.32
CA ARG A 289 8.36 -2.89 8.09
C ARG A 289 8.35 -4.06 7.11
N ALA A 290 9.48 -4.76 6.96
CA ALA A 290 9.55 -5.96 6.12
C ALA A 290 8.60 -7.05 6.64
N ASP A 291 8.52 -7.21 7.96
CA ASP A 291 7.62 -8.17 8.61
C ASP A 291 6.14 -7.77 8.52
N ALA A 292 5.82 -6.48 8.70
CA ALA A 292 4.47 -5.96 8.51
C ALA A 292 3.95 -6.22 7.09
N MET A 293 4.81 -6.05 6.08
CA MET A 293 4.46 -6.33 4.69
C MET A 293 4.21 -7.82 4.45
N LEU A 294 4.99 -8.71 5.10
CA LEU A 294 4.76 -10.15 4.98
C LEU A 294 3.42 -10.58 5.56
N LYS A 295 2.97 -9.97 6.66
CA LYS A 295 1.63 -10.24 7.21
C LYS A 295 0.52 -9.85 6.23
N GLY A 296 0.75 -8.85 5.39
CA GLY A 296 -0.21 -8.36 4.40
C GLY A 296 -0.37 -9.20 3.12
N ILE A 297 0.33 -10.34 2.97
CA ILE A 297 0.34 -11.10 1.71
C ILE A 297 -0.86 -12.03 1.50
N VAL A 298 -1.53 -12.43 2.58
CA VAL A 298 -2.59 -13.46 2.56
C VAL A 298 -3.86 -12.88 1.95
N GLY A 299 -4.52 -13.67 1.09
CA GLY A 299 -5.75 -13.28 0.39
C GLY A 299 -5.53 -12.36 -0.81
N LYS A 300 -4.27 -11.99 -1.14
CA LYS A 300 -3.95 -10.95 -2.13
C LYS A 300 -3.31 -11.48 -3.40
N ARG A 301 -3.79 -12.62 -3.90
CA ARG A 301 -3.29 -13.20 -5.15
C ARG A 301 -3.70 -12.32 -6.34
N LEU A 302 -2.73 -11.66 -6.97
CA LEU A 302 -2.91 -11.04 -8.28
C LEU A 302 -2.38 -11.94 -9.40
N THR A 303 -3.14 -12.01 -10.49
CA THR A 303 -2.80 -12.74 -11.73
C THR A 303 -2.31 -11.77 -12.80
N TYR A 304 -1.65 -12.28 -13.84
CA TYR A 304 -1.21 -11.41 -14.95
C TYR A 304 -2.40 -10.82 -15.72
N GLU A 305 -3.50 -11.56 -15.85
CA GLU A 305 -4.73 -11.09 -16.47
C GLU A 305 -5.37 -9.94 -15.68
N THR A 306 -5.48 -10.10 -14.35
CA THR A 306 -6.05 -9.05 -13.47
C THR A 306 -5.16 -7.80 -13.38
N ILE A 307 -3.84 -7.95 -13.50
CA ILE A 307 -2.92 -6.81 -13.56
C ILE A 307 -2.91 -6.19 -14.97
N GLY A 308 -3.01 -6.97 -16.03
CA GLY A 308 -2.94 -6.50 -17.42
C GLY A 308 -4.24 -5.91 -17.96
N ALA A 309 -5.37 -6.14 -17.28
CA ALA A 309 -6.67 -5.57 -17.63
C ALA A 309 -6.56 -4.04 -17.69
N ARG A 310 -6.87 -3.50 -18.89
CA ARG A 310 -6.88 -2.07 -19.19
C ARG A 310 -8.20 -1.45 -18.81
#